data_AF-A0A1P8Q4S8-F1
#
_entry.id   AF-A0A1P8Q4S8-F1
#
_cell.length_a   1.000
_cell.length_b   1.000
_cell.length_c   1.000
_cell.angle_alpha   90.00
_cell.angle_beta   90.00
_cell.angle_gamma   90.00
#
_symmetry.space_group_name_H-M   'P 1'
#
loop_
_entity.id
_entity.type
_entity.pdbx_description
1 polymer ?
#
loop_
_entity_poly.entity_id
_entity_poly.type
_entity_poly.pdbx_seq_one_letter_code
_entity_poly.pdbx_strand_id
1 'polypeptide(L)' 'MEKPSIAETIIQFERDKNMNDAQFAFESHLSVERIHNLKSGDYEPTADELKIILEYLKLHQ' A
#
# COMPACT_ATOMS: atom_id res chain seq x y z
N MET A 1 -14.40 0.58 16.49
CA MET A 1 -13.84 1.17 15.26
C MET A 1 -13.16 0.04 14.53
N GLU A 2 -13.65 -0.29 13.33
CA GLU A 2 -12.98 -1.26 12.47
C GLU A 2 -11.60 -0.71 12.09
N LYS A 3 -10.58 -1.58 12.03
CA LYS A 3 -9.26 -1.16 11.56
C LYS A 3 -9.38 -0.85 10.06
N PRO A 4 -8.80 0.26 9.57
CA PRO A 4 -8.81 0.54 8.14
C PRO A 4 -8.13 -0.61 7.38
N SER A 5 -8.69 -0.93 6.22
CA SER A 5 -8.13 -1.92 5.31
C SER A 5 -6.75 -1.48 4.81
N ILE A 6 -5.95 -2.43 4.29
CA ILE A 6 -4.67 -2.08 3.69
C ILE A 6 -4.85 -1.12 2.50
N ALA A 7 -5.93 -1.29 1.74
CA ALA A 7 -6.29 -0.42 0.61
C ALA A 7 -6.45 1.04 1.07
N GLU A 8 -7.27 1.26 2.09
CA GLU A 8 -7.49 2.61 2.66
C GLU A 8 -6.20 3.18 3.24
N THR A 9 -5.38 2.34 3.86
CA THR A 9 -4.10 2.76 4.44
C THR A 9 -3.13 3.24 3.36
N ILE A 10 -3.00 2.50 2.24
CA ILE A 10 -2.17 2.90 1.09
C ILE A 10 -2.70 4.20 0.48
N ILE A 11 -4.02 4.28 0.20
CA ILE A 11 -4.64 5.48 -0.40
C ILE A 11 -4.40 6.72 0.47
N GLN A 12 -4.54 6.58 1.79
CA GLN A 12 -4.34 7.70 2.71
C GLN A 12 -2.88 8.12 2.75
N PHE A 13 -1.95 7.16 2.85
CA PHE A 13 -0.52 7.45 2.83
C PHE A 13 -0.08 8.16 1.55
N GLU A 14 -0.58 7.71 0.40
CA GLU A 14 -0.27 8.33 -0.88
C GLU A 14 -0.75 9.79 -0.96
N ARG A 15 -1.96 10.05 -0.45
CA ARG A 15 -2.50 11.41 -0.33
C ARG A 15 -1.66 12.28 0.61
N ASP A 16 -1.31 11.76 1.77
CA ASP A 16 -0.56 12.50 2.80
C ASP A 16 0.85 12.87 2.33
N LYS A 17 1.49 12.00 1.55
CA LYS A 17 2.83 12.24 0.98
C LYS A 17 2.81 12.86 -0.42
N ASN A 18 1.63 13.13 -0.99
CA ASN A 18 1.44 13.62 -2.35
C ASN A 18 2.20 12.76 -3.40
N MET A 19 2.05 11.43 -3.27
CA MET A 19 2.64 10.44 -4.17
C MET A 19 1.56 9.69 -4.96
N ASN A 20 1.97 8.99 -6.01
CA ASN A 20 1.10 8.16 -6.83
C ASN A 20 1.52 6.68 -6.75
N ASP A 21 0.68 5.80 -7.30
CA ASP A 21 0.88 4.34 -7.29
C ASP A 21 2.24 3.92 -7.86
N ALA A 22 2.74 4.63 -8.88
CA ALA A 22 4.04 4.33 -9.48
C ALA A 22 5.19 4.64 -8.54
N GLN A 23 5.12 5.75 -7.81
CA GLN A 23 6.10 6.14 -6.81
C GLN A 23 6.03 5.22 -5.59
N PHE A 24 4.84 4.93 -5.07
CA PHE A 24 4.67 4.00 -3.96
C PHE A 24 5.22 2.61 -4.30
N ALA A 25 4.88 2.09 -5.50
CA ALA A 25 5.38 0.81 -5.99
C ALA A 25 6.91 0.79 -6.05
N PHE A 26 7.50 1.83 -6.64
CA PHE A 26 8.96 1.95 -6.74
C PHE A 26 9.64 1.94 -5.36
N GLU A 27 9.13 2.71 -4.41
CA GLU A 27 9.72 2.84 -3.08
C GLU A 27 9.48 1.61 -2.17
N SER A 28 8.32 0.95 -2.32
CA SER A 28 7.99 -0.28 -1.57
C SER A 28 8.54 -1.56 -2.20
N HIS A 29 9.20 -1.46 -3.36
CA HIS A 29 9.68 -2.61 -4.16
C HIS A 29 8.58 -3.58 -4.60
N LEU A 30 7.36 -3.07 -4.79
CA LEU A 30 6.24 -3.80 -5.39
C LEU A 30 6.02 -3.35 -6.83
N SER A 31 5.30 -4.14 -7.64
CA SER A 31 4.91 -3.68 -8.96
C SER A 31 3.71 -2.72 -8.87
N VAL A 32 3.63 -1.77 -9.80
CA VAL A 32 2.50 -0.82 -9.87
C VAL A 32 1.16 -1.55 -9.98
N GLU A 33 1.12 -2.65 -10.74
CA GLU A 33 -0.07 -3.50 -10.84
C GLU A 33 -0.45 -4.15 -9.51
N ARG A 34 0.54 -4.53 -8.67
CA ARG A 34 0.23 -5.02 -7.31
C ARG A 34 -0.39 -3.92 -6.46
N ILE A 35 0.16 -2.70 -6.49
CA ILE A 35 -0.42 -1.57 -5.75
C ILE A 35 -1.85 -1.29 -6.19
N HIS A 36 -2.13 -1.30 -7.51
CA HIS A 36 -3.49 -1.16 -8.01
C HIS A 36 -4.44 -2.25 -7.48
N ASN A 37 -4.03 -3.52 -7.55
CA ASN A 37 -4.88 -4.63 -7.10
C ASN A 37 -5.11 -4.62 -5.58
N LEU A 38 -4.12 -4.18 -4.80
CA LEU A 38 -4.25 -4.03 -3.35
C LEU A 38 -5.24 -2.91 -3.00
N LYS A 39 -5.23 -1.82 -3.78
CA LYS A 39 -6.14 -0.69 -3.60
C LYS A 39 -7.55 -0.97 -4.11
N SER A 40 -7.71 -1.83 -5.11
CA SER A 40 -9.04 -2.22 -5.60
C SER A 40 -9.76 -3.15 -4.63
N GLY A 41 -9.02 -3.89 -3.80
CA GLY A 41 -9.58 -4.89 -2.89
C GLY A 41 -10.08 -6.14 -3.62
N ASP A 42 -9.68 -6.33 -4.88
CA ASP A 42 -10.11 -7.46 -5.72
C ASP A 42 -9.47 -8.80 -5.31
N TYR A 43 -8.52 -8.76 -4.39
CA TYR A 43 -7.90 -9.96 -3.82
C TYR A 43 -7.46 -9.73 -2.38
N GLU A 44 -7.27 -10.85 -1.68
CA GLU A 44 -6.71 -10.83 -0.35
C GLU A 44 -5.17 -10.78 -0.44
N PRO A 45 -4.53 -9.75 0.13
CA PRO A 45 -3.08 -9.62 0.12
C PRO A 45 -2.40 -10.85 0.72
N THR A 46 -1.30 -11.29 0.12
CA THR A 46 -0.46 -12.32 0.73
C THR A 46 0.23 -11.78 2.00
N ALA A 47 0.66 -12.70 2.87
CA ALA A 47 1.39 -12.34 4.09
C ALA A 47 2.69 -11.55 3.80
N ASP A 48 3.38 -11.90 2.71
CA ASP A 48 4.61 -11.21 2.29
C ASP A 48 4.33 -9.80 1.77
N GLU A 49 3.28 -9.61 0.96
CA GLU A 49 2.86 -8.28 0.49
C GLU A 49 2.48 -7.39 1.68
N LEU A 50 1.67 -7.90 2.62
CA LEU A 50 1.32 -7.17 3.83
C LEU A 50 2.54 -6.77 4.62
N LYS A 51 3.51 -7.68 4.79
CA LYS A 51 4.74 -7.39 5.50
C LYS A 51 5.51 -6.25 4.84
N ILE A 52 5.76 -6.33 3.53
CA ILE A 52 6.51 -5.31 2.78
C ILE A 52 5.83 -3.94 2.91
N ILE A 53 4.51 -3.88 2.72
CA ILE A 53 3.75 -2.63 2.78
C ILE A 53 3.77 -2.04 4.19
N LEU A 54 3.51 -2.85 5.22
CA LEU A 54 3.49 -2.38 6.61
C LEU A 54 4.88 -1.92 7.08
N GLU A 55 5.95 -2.60 6.64
CA GLU A 55 7.33 -2.18 6.91
C GLU A 55 7.64 -0.85 6.24
N TYR A 56 7.30 -0.71 4.95
CA TYR A 56 7.47 0.55 4.21
C TYR A 56 6.68 1.69 4.87
N LEU A 57 5.39 1.52 5.13
CA LEU A 57 4.56 2.53 5.78
C LEU A 57 5.14 2.95 7.13
N LYS A 58 5.62 2.00 7.94
CA LYS A 58 6.23 2.27 9.25
C LYS A 58 7.54 3.06 9.14
N LEU A 59 8.35 2.78 8.13
CA LEU A 59 9.64 3.47 7.91
C LEU A 59 9.46 4.91 7.41
N HIS A 60 8.31 5.21 6.79
CA HIS A 60 8.05 6.47 6.10
C HIS A 60 6.90 7.31 6.71
N GLN A 61 6.47 7.02 7.96
CA GLN A 61 5.45 7.80 8.68
C GLN A 61 5.86 9.27 8.85
#